data_AF-A0A4R4KBC6-F1
#
_entry.id   AF-A0A4R4KBC6-F1
#
_cell.length_a   1.000
_cell.length_b   1.000
_cell.length_c   1.000
_cell.angle_alpha   90.00
_cell.angle_beta   90.00
_cell.angle_gamma   90.00
#
_symmetry.space_group_name_H-M   'P 1'
#
loop_
_entity.id
_entity.type
_entity.pdbx_description
1 polymer ?
#
loop_
_entity_poly.entity_id
_entity_poly.type
_entity_poly.pdbx_seq_one_letter_code
_entity_poly.pdbx_strand_id
1 'polypeptide(L)'
;MMYHIAVPDPNSRFVEISCTAPVNGQQTLEFQLPAWRPGRYEIQNFAKNIQKFSARSSSGADLRVRKLTKDRWQVDTNPADEQVIVSYNFYAAIQNAGSSYVDEDLWYLNFINFALYAEGQLEEYCQVTLDLPEGFRIACGLTPTEQPNVLHAGSYYQLVDCPLLASATLQHETYEEKGVNFHVWMHGNLHPNWRRIRNDFARFSFEQIAMMGDFPEKEYHFINLILPTAFYHGVEHFNSTMIVLGPDDEGEGLYTDLLGVSSHELFHAWNIIRIRPIELLPYDFTKENYFTTCFVAEGCTTYYGDLFLRRAHVFDDQAYIKELQVYMKRHFENSGKAAQSLIESSWDLWLDGYEKGIPQRKVSVYHKGALVALILDLFLRKKFDHARSLDDVMRQLWQRFGKPFIGYTYADYQSIVREIADDPLDWYWNDCIEGNLPLEEYLNEALGFVGLQMTTFTNGNIQLHVREDARANRQWERWLAPVEAYETSEKM
;
A
#
# COMPACT_ATOMS: atom_id res chain seq x y z
N MET A 1 6.16 -20.69 -14.11
CA MET A 1 6.84 -19.81 -15.10
C MET A 1 8.28 -19.56 -14.67
N MET A 2 9.24 -19.48 -15.60
CA MET A 2 10.63 -19.14 -15.28
C MET A 2 11.00 -17.82 -15.96
N TYR A 3 11.55 -16.85 -15.23
CA TYR A 3 11.95 -15.54 -15.73
C TYR A 3 13.46 -15.37 -15.63
N HIS A 4 14.06 -14.86 -16.70
CA HIS A 4 15.45 -14.45 -16.73
C HIS A 4 15.50 -12.97 -17.09
N ILE A 5 16.16 -12.17 -16.25
CA ILE A 5 16.15 -10.71 -16.32
C ILE A 5 17.59 -10.21 -16.39
N ALA A 6 17.90 -9.42 -17.40
CA ALA A 6 19.21 -8.82 -17.61
C ALA A 6 19.10 -7.36 -18.03
N VAL A 7 20.14 -6.57 -17.77
CA VAL A 7 20.27 -5.18 -18.24
C VAL A 7 21.66 -5.02 -18.88
N PRO A 8 21.86 -5.51 -20.12
CA PRO A 8 23.18 -5.56 -20.74
C PRO A 8 23.76 -4.16 -21.07
N ASP A 9 22.89 -3.19 -21.31
CA ASP A 9 23.25 -1.77 -21.43
C ASP A 9 22.39 -0.93 -20.48
N PRO A 10 22.86 -0.69 -19.25
CA PRO A 10 22.09 0.05 -18.24
C PRO A 10 21.76 1.50 -18.64
N ASN A 11 22.58 2.13 -19.49
CA ASN A 11 22.32 3.48 -19.98
C ASN A 11 21.09 3.55 -20.90
N SER A 12 20.73 2.44 -21.54
CA SER A 12 19.55 2.35 -22.41
C SER A 12 18.22 2.34 -21.65
N ARG A 13 18.26 2.07 -20.34
CA ARG A 13 17.08 1.85 -19.46
C ARG A 13 16.20 0.68 -19.89
N PHE A 14 16.68 -0.20 -20.79
CA PHE A 14 15.95 -1.40 -21.18
C PHE A 14 16.34 -2.59 -20.31
N VAL A 15 15.32 -3.18 -19.70
CA VAL A 15 15.40 -4.51 -19.10
C VAL A 15 15.11 -5.53 -20.19
N GLU A 16 15.99 -6.51 -20.38
CA GLU A 16 15.76 -7.67 -21.23
C GLU A 16 15.17 -8.80 -20.39
N ILE A 17 14.04 -9.34 -20.85
CA ILE A 17 13.32 -10.40 -20.16
C ILE A 17 13.14 -11.59 -21.10
N SER A 18 13.44 -12.77 -20.58
CA SER A 18 13.06 -14.03 -21.20
C SER A 18 12.20 -14.82 -20.22
N CYS A 19 10.97 -15.17 -20.60
CA CYS A 19 10.11 -16.03 -19.79
C CYS A 19 9.83 -17.36 -20.49
N THR A 20 9.85 -18.44 -19.69
CA THR A 20 9.63 -19.82 -20.16
C THR A 20 8.33 -20.36 -19.58
N ALA A 21 7.49 -20.92 -20.44
CA ALA A 21 6.22 -21.53 -20.09
C ALA A 21 6.11 -22.95 -20.66
N PRO A 22 5.53 -23.91 -19.93
CA PRO A 22 5.26 -25.24 -20.46
C PRO A 22 4.16 -25.18 -21.53
N VAL A 23 4.34 -25.89 -22.64
CA VAL A 23 3.36 -25.94 -23.75
C VAL A 23 2.16 -26.82 -23.40
N ASN A 24 2.36 -27.87 -22.59
CA ASN A 24 1.30 -28.78 -22.13
C ASN A 24 0.40 -29.32 -23.26
N GLY A 25 0.99 -29.62 -24.43
CA GLY A 25 0.27 -30.15 -25.58
C GLY A 25 -0.64 -29.15 -26.31
N GLN A 26 -0.56 -27.86 -25.98
CA GLN A 26 -1.38 -26.84 -26.63
C GLN A 26 -0.83 -26.44 -28.00
N GLN A 27 -1.71 -26.08 -28.93
CA GLN A 27 -1.34 -25.55 -30.25
C GLN A 27 -1.06 -24.05 -30.23
N THR A 28 -1.55 -23.36 -29.21
CA THR A 28 -1.29 -21.94 -28.98
C THR A 28 -1.21 -21.69 -27.48
N LEU A 29 -0.31 -20.80 -27.07
CA LEU A 29 -0.28 -20.24 -25.73
C LEU A 29 -0.54 -18.74 -25.77
N GLU A 30 -1.22 -18.21 -24.77
CA GLU A 30 -1.49 -16.79 -24.65
C GLU A 30 -0.75 -16.23 -23.43
N PHE A 31 -0.05 -15.13 -23.66
CA PHE A 31 0.73 -14.41 -22.65
C PHE A 31 0.09 -13.06 -22.40
N GLN A 32 -0.17 -12.76 -21.14
CA GLN A 32 -0.82 -11.53 -20.70
C GLN A 32 0.15 -10.73 -19.83
N LEU A 33 0.20 -9.43 -20.06
CA LEU A 33 0.82 -8.47 -19.15
C LEU A 33 -0.28 -7.77 -18.34
N PRO A 34 -0.08 -7.52 -17.04
CA PRO A 34 -0.97 -6.66 -16.26
C PRO A 34 -1.20 -5.29 -16.93
N ALA A 35 -2.43 -4.79 -16.85
CA ALA A 35 -2.80 -3.47 -17.33
C ALA A 35 -2.65 -2.39 -16.24
N TRP A 36 -2.61 -2.80 -14.98
CA TRP A 36 -2.59 -1.97 -13.78
C TRP A 36 -1.94 -2.74 -12.60
N ARG A 37 -1.77 -2.09 -11.45
CA ARG A 37 -1.24 -2.71 -10.22
C ARG A 37 -2.07 -2.43 -8.96
N PRO A 38 -2.12 -3.37 -7.99
CA PRO A 38 -2.64 -3.10 -6.64
C PRO A 38 -1.98 -1.86 -5.99
N GLY A 39 -2.72 -1.22 -5.06
CA GLY A 39 -2.36 0.06 -4.45
C GLY A 39 -2.49 1.28 -5.37
N ARG A 40 -2.97 1.10 -6.61
CA ARG A 40 -3.21 2.20 -7.55
C ARG A 40 -4.30 1.85 -8.56
N TYR A 41 -5.52 2.29 -8.28
CA TYR A 41 -6.71 1.92 -9.04
C TYR A 41 -6.87 2.75 -10.34
N GLU A 42 -5.88 2.65 -11.24
CA GLU A 42 -5.89 3.29 -12.56
C GLU A 42 -5.25 2.37 -13.62
N ILE A 43 -5.74 2.38 -14.85
CA ILE A 43 -5.14 1.60 -15.94
C ILE A 43 -3.87 2.29 -16.44
N GLN A 44 -2.71 1.66 -16.24
CA GLN A 44 -1.40 2.24 -16.55
C GLN A 44 -0.86 1.79 -17.93
N ASN A 45 -1.37 0.67 -18.45
CA ASN A 45 -1.00 0.08 -19.74
C ASN A 45 0.52 -0.15 -19.90
N PHE A 46 1.12 -0.98 -19.04
CA PHE A 46 2.57 -1.18 -19.02
C PHE A 46 3.15 -1.69 -20.35
N ALA A 47 2.36 -2.41 -21.15
CA ALA A 47 2.74 -2.93 -22.46
C ALA A 47 3.22 -1.85 -23.45
N LYS A 48 2.91 -0.57 -23.21
CA LYS A 48 3.43 0.56 -24.00
C LYS A 48 4.95 0.73 -23.92
N ASN A 49 5.57 0.16 -22.88
CA ASN A 49 7.02 0.22 -22.66
C ASN A 49 7.77 -1.00 -23.26
N ILE A 50 7.07 -1.92 -23.93
CA ILE A 50 7.69 -3.05 -24.63
C ILE A 50 8.01 -2.66 -26.08
N GLN A 51 9.27 -2.76 -26.48
CA GLN A 51 9.72 -2.40 -27.84
C GLN A 51 9.85 -3.63 -28.75
N LYS A 52 10.39 -4.73 -28.24
CA LYS A 52 10.65 -5.97 -28.98
C LYS A 52 9.91 -7.13 -28.32
N PHE A 53 9.40 -8.05 -29.12
CA PHE A 53 8.73 -9.26 -28.65
C PHE A 53 8.93 -10.40 -29.65
N SER A 54 9.37 -11.55 -29.19
CA SER A 54 9.59 -12.75 -29.99
C SER A 54 9.36 -14.00 -29.16
N ALA A 55 9.12 -15.14 -29.82
CA ALA A 55 9.00 -16.42 -29.14
C ALA A 55 9.74 -17.51 -29.92
N ARG A 56 10.28 -18.49 -29.20
CA ARG A 56 10.99 -19.66 -29.75
C ARG A 56 10.56 -20.94 -29.05
N SER A 57 10.61 -22.04 -29.77
CA SER A 57 10.46 -23.37 -29.18
C SER A 57 11.67 -23.74 -28.33
N SER A 58 11.52 -24.79 -27.52
CA SER A 58 12.64 -25.43 -26.81
C SER A 58 13.81 -25.87 -27.72
N SER A 59 13.55 -26.17 -29.00
CA SER A 59 14.56 -26.51 -30.00
C SER A 59 15.22 -25.30 -30.67
N GLY A 60 14.79 -24.08 -30.33
CA GLY A 60 15.33 -22.83 -30.87
C GLY A 60 14.68 -22.36 -32.18
N ALA A 61 13.60 -23.01 -32.64
CA ALA A 61 12.86 -22.57 -33.82
C ALA A 61 12.01 -21.33 -33.49
N ASP A 62 12.01 -20.34 -34.37
CA ASP A 62 11.16 -19.15 -34.22
C ASP A 62 9.68 -19.53 -34.32
N LEU A 63 8.88 -19.07 -33.36
CA LEU A 63 7.44 -19.28 -33.31
C LEU A 63 6.69 -18.04 -33.78
N ARG A 64 5.53 -18.26 -34.40
CA ARG A 64 4.68 -17.15 -34.83
C ARG A 64 4.03 -16.51 -33.62
N VAL A 65 4.14 -15.19 -33.54
CA VAL A 65 3.50 -14.37 -32.49
C VAL A 65 2.46 -13.45 -33.12
N ARG A 66 1.32 -13.29 -32.46
CA ARG A 66 0.29 -12.32 -32.82
C ARG A 66 -0.17 -11.57 -31.56
N LYS A 67 -0.17 -10.25 -31.61
CA LYS A 67 -0.78 -9.43 -30.56
C LYS A 67 -2.30 -9.47 -30.68
N LEU A 68 -3.02 -9.80 -29.59
CA LEU A 68 -4.48 -9.95 -29.55
C LEU A 68 -5.17 -8.70 -29.02
N THR A 69 -4.62 -8.09 -27.96
CA THR A 69 -5.12 -6.85 -27.33
C THR A 69 -3.95 -5.89 -27.07
N LYS A 70 -4.15 -4.81 -26.32
CA LYS A 70 -3.08 -3.86 -25.96
C LYS A 70 -1.92 -4.50 -25.18
N ASP A 71 -2.18 -5.60 -24.48
CA ASP A 71 -1.32 -6.24 -23.47
C ASP A 71 -1.36 -7.79 -23.49
N ARG A 72 -1.92 -8.39 -24.55
CA ARG A 72 -2.01 -9.85 -24.74
C ARG A 72 -1.41 -10.30 -26.05
N TRP A 73 -0.64 -11.39 -26.03
CA TRP A 73 -0.01 -12.00 -27.21
C TRP A 73 -0.33 -13.48 -27.27
N GLN A 74 -0.63 -13.97 -28.46
CA GLN A 74 -0.74 -15.39 -28.77
C GLN A 74 0.53 -15.87 -29.46
N VAL A 75 1.03 -17.01 -29.04
CA VAL A 75 2.17 -17.71 -29.64
C VAL A 75 1.68 -19.05 -30.17
N ASP A 76 1.92 -19.30 -31.46
CA ASP A 76 1.66 -20.60 -32.06
C ASP A 76 2.72 -21.60 -31.59
N THR A 77 2.31 -22.72 -31.01
CA THR A 77 3.19 -23.75 -30.43
C THR A 77 3.01 -25.08 -31.15
N ASN A 78 4.02 -25.95 -31.09
CA ASN A 78 3.84 -27.35 -31.46
C ASN A 78 3.47 -28.14 -30.20
N PRO A 79 2.37 -28.92 -30.17
CA PRO A 79 2.04 -29.79 -29.04
C PRO A 79 3.14 -30.76 -28.59
N ALA A 80 4.12 -31.03 -29.46
CA ALA A 80 5.28 -31.85 -29.14
C ALA A 80 6.43 -31.09 -28.46
N ASP A 81 6.44 -29.75 -28.47
CA ASP A 81 7.40 -28.96 -27.73
C ASP A 81 7.11 -29.06 -26.22
N GLU A 82 8.14 -29.18 -25.40
CA GLU A 82 7.97 -29.20 -23.94
C GLU A 82 7.64 -27.80 -23.40
N GLN A 83 8.33 -26.79 -23.95
CA GLN A 83 8.26 -25.42 -23.48
C GLN A 83 8.45 -24.42 -24.62
N VAL A 84 7.95 -23.21 -24.38
CA VAL A 84 8.15 -22.03 -25.20
C VAL A 84 8.94 -21.00 -24.40
N ILE A 85 9.82 -20.27 -25.10
CA ILE A 85 10.60 -19.18 -24.55
C ILE A 85 10.17 -17.89 -25.24
N VAL A 86 9.64 -16.95 -24.48
CA VAL A 86 9.23 -15.62 -24.95
C VAL A 86 10.28 -14.60 -24.51
N SER A 87 10.84 -13.86 -25.46
CA SER A 87 11.87 -12.85 -25.21
C SER A 87 11.39 -11.46 -25.64
N TYR A 88 11.56 -10.49 -24.77
CA TYR A 88 11.11 -9.10 -24.95
C TYR A 88 11.97 -8.14 -24.13
N ASN A 89 11.81 -6.84 -24.36
CA ASN A 89 12.43 -5.82 -23.53
C ASN A 89 11.38 -4.88 -22.96
N PHE A 90 11.71 -4.21 -21.85
CA PHE A 90 10.85 -3.24 -21.19
C PHE A 90 11.65 -1.99 -20.83
N TYR A 91 11.13 -0.81 -21.19
CA TYR A 91 11.74 0.48 -20.85
C TYR A 91 11.41 0.88 -19.41
N ALA A 92 12.40 0.84 -18.52
CA ALA A 92 12.30 1.09 -17.08
C ALA A 92 13.09 2.35 -16.69
N ALA A 93 12.40 3.50 -16.68
CA ALA A 93 13.02 4.81 -16.47
C ALA A 93 12.26 5.70 -15.47
N ILE A 94 11.44 5.13 -14.59
CA ILE A 94 10.59 5.90 -13.66
C ILE A 94 10.88 5.49 -12.21
N GLN A 95 11.41 6.43 -11.42
CA GLN A 95 11.70 6.26 -9.98
C GLN A 95 10.51 6.72 -9.14
N ASN A 96 9.41 5.98 -9.20
CA ASN A 96 8.30 6.15 -8.26
C ASN A 96 8.02 4.81 -7.56
N ALA A 97 7.32 4.79 -6.43
CA ALA A 97 7.11 3.55 -5.66
C ALA A 97 6.29 2.46 -6.38
N GLY A 98 5.75 2.74 -7.56
CA GLY A 98 4.88 1.84 -8.32
C GLY A 98 5.34 1.52 -9.74
N SER A 99 6.59 1.81 -10.10
CA SER A 99 7.11 1.61 -11.46
C SER A 99 8.41 0.80 -11.47
N SER A 100 9.23 0.93 -12.50
CA SER A 100 10.55 0.30 -12.59
C SER A 100 11.57 1.28 -13.15
N TYR A 101 12.81 1.15 -12.69
CA TYR A 101 13.95 1.96 -13.07
C TYR A 101 15.24 1.13 -13.05
N VAL A 102 16.07 1.25 -14.08
CA VAL A 102 17.39 0.60 -14.10
C VAL A 102 18.48 1.52 -14.63
N ASP A 103 19.64 1.57 -13.98
CA ASP A 103 20.95 1.98 -14.54
C ASP A 103 22.10 1.15 -13.96
N GLU A 104 23.31 1.64 -14.15
CA GLU A 104 24.57 1.07 -13.71
C GLU A 104 24.66 0.94 -12.18
N ASP A 105 23.94 1.75 -11.42
CA ASP A 105 24.02 1.79 -9.95
C ASP A 105 22.78 1.21 -9.26
N LEU A 106 21.61 1.30 -9.90
CA LEU A 106 20.32 0.96 -9.29
C LEU A 106 19.44 0.15 -10.22
N TRP A 107 19.00 -1.02 -9.74
CA TRP A 107 17.89 -1.77 -10.32
C TRP A 107 16.71 -1.74 -9.37
N TYR A 108 15.72 -0.93 -9.68
CA TYR A 108 14.40 -0.93 -9.05
C TYR A 108 13.40 -1.61 -9.98
N LEU A 109 12.96 -2.80 -9.61
CA LEU A 109 12.09 -3.64 -10.43
C LEU A 109 10.77 -3.89 -9.71
N ASN A 110 9.68 -3.51 -10.35
CA ASN A 110 8.34 -3.93 -9.94
C ASN A 110 7.82 -4.92 -10.99
N PHE A 111 7.86 -6.22 -10.66
CA PHE A 111 7.60 -7.30 -11.64
C PHE A 111 6.25 -7.16 -12.34
N ILE A 112 5.23 -6.59 -11.69
CA ILE A 112 3.92 -6.36 -12.30
C ILE A 112 3.97 -5.50 -13.58
N ASN A 113 5.00 -4.66 -13.71
CA ASN A 113 5.17 -3.78 -14.86
C ASN A 113 5.56 -4.55 -16.13
N PHE A 114 6.28 -5.67 -15.99
CA PHE A 114 6.93 -6.30 -17.15
C PHE A 114 6.87 -7.83 -17.17
N ALA A 115 6.61 -8.53 -16.07
CA ALA A 115 6.56 -9.98 -16.05
C ALA A 115 5.27 -10.48 -16.72
N LEU A 116 5.37 -11.15 -17.87
CA LEU A 116 4.23 -11.80 -18.51
C LEU A 116 3.83 -13.07 -17.76
N TYR A 117 2.54 -13.41 -17.73
CA TYR A 117 2.08 -14.74 -17.34
C TYR A 117 1.45 -15.46 -18.52
N ALA A 118 1.59 -16.79 -18.57
CA ALA A 118 0.81 -17.62 -19.47
C ALA A 118 -0.61 -17.77 -18.90
N GLU A 119 -1.63 -17.60 -19.73
CA GLU A 119 -3.04 -17.69 -19.32
C GLU A 119 -3.34 -19.02 -18.62
N GLY A 120 -4.04 -18.94 -17.48
CA GLY A 120 -4.32 -20.10 -16.63
C GLY A 120 -3.19 -20.50 -15.68
N GLN A 121 -2.06 -19.77 -15.62
CA GLN A 121 -0.92 -20.08 -14.74
C GLN A 121 -0.68 -19.04 -13.63
N LEU A 122 -1.70 -18.27 -13.22
CA LEU A 122 -1.55 -17.22 -12.19
C LEU A 122 -1.21 -17.79 -10.79
N GLU A 123 -1.70 -18.99 -10.49
CA GLU A 123 -1.45 -19.68 -9.21
C GLU A 123 -0.15 -20.50 -9.22
N GLU A 124 0.51 -20.59 -10.37
CA GLU A 124 1.66 -21.48 -10.55
C GLU A 124 2.95 -20.85 -10.04
N TYR A 125 3.82 -21.71 -9.54
CA TYR A 125 5.15 -21.36 -9.08
C TYR A 125 5.95 -20.57 -10.13
N CYS A 126 6.67 -19.56 -9.64
CA CYS A 126 7.53 -18.69 -10.43
C CYS A 126 8.97 -18.67 -9.88
N GLN A 127 9.95 -18.70 -10.77
CA GLN A 127 11.35 -18.46 -10.44
C GLN A 127 11.89 -17.30 -11.28
N VAL A 128 12.68 -16.42 -10.67
CA VAL A 128 13.34 -15.30 -11.31
C VAL A 128 14.84 -15.45 -11.16
N THR A 129 15.58 -15.41 -12.27
CA THR A 129 17.04 -15.32 -12.31
C THR A 129 17.45 -13.91 -12.77
N LEU A 130 18.33 -13.26 -12.02
CA LEU A 130 18.78 -11.89 -12.27
C LEU A 130 20.28 -11.88 -12.66
N ASP A 131 20.61 -11.28 -13.80
CA ASP A 131 22.00 -11.03 -14.20
C ASP A 131 22.52 -9.74 -13.57
N LEU A 132 22.56 -9.70 -12.24
CA LEU A 132 23.01 -8.53 -11.51
C LEU A 132 24.52 -8.26 -11.69
N PRO A 133 24.92 -6.98 -11.74
CA PRO A 133 26.33 -6.63 -11.66
C PRO A 133 26.99 -7.17 -10.38
N GLU A 134 28.29 -7.41 -10.44
CA GLU A 134 29.05 -7.89 -9.29
C GLU A 134 28.95 -6.92 -8.10
N GLY A 135 28.77 -7.46 -6.89
CA GLY A 135 28.68 -6.67 -5.65
C GLY A 135 27.30 -6.10 -5.33
N PHE A 136 26.32 -6.23 -6.24
CA PHE A 136 24.95 -5.82 -5.95
C PHE A 136 24.33 -6.68 -4.84
N ARG A 137 23.59 -6.04 -3.94
CA ARG A 137 22.72 -6.70 -2.96
C ARG A 137 21.27 -6.56 -3.40
N ILE A 138 20.41 -7.45 -2.93
CA ILE A 138 18.96 -7.43 -3.21
C ILE A 138 18.20 -7.11 -1.92
N ALA A 139 17.30 -6.13 -2.01
CA ALA A 139 16.22 -5.90 -1.07
C ALA A 139 14.89 -6.31 -1.74
N CYS A 140 14.27 -7.37 -1.23
CA CYS A 140 13.01 -7.92 -1.77
C CYS A 140 12.30 -8.72 -0.68
N GLY A 141 10.98 -8.84 -0.78
CA GLY A 141 10.18 -9.73 0.07
C GLY A 141 10.21 -11.21 -0.37
N LEU A 142 10.73 -11.52 -1.56
CA LEU A 142 10.91 -12.91 -2.00
C LEU A 142 12.14 -13.54 -1.33
N THR A 143 12.02 -14.83 -0.98
CA THR A 143 13.12 -15.59 -0.43
C THR A 143 14.12 -15.96 -1.53
N PRO A 144 15.42 -15.63 -1.37
CA PRO A 144 16.45 -16.09 -2.30
C PRO A 144 16.70 -17.59 -2.15
N THR A 145 17.18 -18.22 -3.22
CA THR A 145 17.69 -19.60 -3.14
C THR A 145 19.10 -19.64 -2.54
N GLU A 146 19.73 -20.82 -2.56
CA GLU A 146 21.18 -20.95 -2.32
C GLU A 146 22.02 -20.06 -3.27
N GLN A 147 21.47 -19.73 -4.45
CA GLN A 147 22.01 -18.72 -5.34
C GLN A 147 21.31 -17.38 -5.08
N PRO A 148 22.04 -16.34 -4.64
CA PRO A 148 21.43 -15.07 -4.20
C PRO A 148 20.71 -14.31 -5.31
N ASN A 149 21.07 -14.56 -6.58
CA ASN A 149 20.45 -13.92 -7.75
C ASN A 149 19.26 -14.71 -8.31
N VAL A 150 18.84 -15.79 -7.64
CA VAL A 150 17.68 -16.59 -8.01
C VAL A 150 16.63 -16.48 -6.90
N LEU A 151 15.44 -16.01 -7.24
CA LEU A 151 14.33 -15.73 -6.33
C LEU A 151 13.13 -16.61 -6.67
N HIS A 152 12.41 -17.06 -5.65
CA HIS A 152 11.26 -17.95 -5.79
C HIS A 152 9.97 -17.28 -5.31
N ALA A 153 8.88 -17.49 -6.05
CA ALA A 153 7.53 -17.11 -5.67
C ALA A 153 6.59 -18.31 -5.85
N GLY A 154 5.73 -18.57 -4.87
CA GLY A 154 4.77 -19.67 -4.88
C GLY A 154 3.66 -19.52 -5.93
N SER A 155 3.40 -18.29 -6.39
CA SER A 155 2.45 -17.98 -7.46
C SER A 155 2.88 -16.73 -8.24
N TYR A 156 2.27 -16.48 -9.39
CA TYR A 156 2.45 -15.22 -10.10
C TYR A 156 1.93 -14.04 -9.26
N TYR A 157 0.84 -14.22 -8.52
CA TYR A 157 0.33 -13.20 -7.59
C TYR A 157 1.39 -12.77 -6.57
N GLN A 158 2.13 -13.72 -5.98
CA GLN A 158 3.22 -13.40 -5.07
C GLN A 158 4.38 -12.71 -5.79
N LEU A 159 4.75 -13.16 -6.99
CA LEU A 159 5.83 -12.55 -7.77
C LEU A 159 5.57 -11.06 -8.02
N VAL A 160 4.38 -10.72 -8.52
CA VAL A 160 4.06 -9.33 -8.89
C VAL A 160 3.77 -8.42 -7.72
N ASP A 161 3.58 -8.99 -6.52
CA ASP A 161 3.42 -8.26 -5.27
C ASP A 161 4.71 -8.17 -4.45
N CYS A 162 5.87 -8.43 -5.06
CA CYS A 162 7.16 -8.33 -4.39
C CYS A 162 8.13 -7.46 -5.21
N PRO A 163 8.14 -6.13 -5.00
CA PRO A 163 9.12 -5.28 -5.66
C PRO A 163 10.54 -5.62 -5.19
N LEU A 164 11.50 -5.20 -6.00
CA LEU A 164 12.91 -5.47 -5.78
C LEU A 164 13.72 -4.19 -5.97
N LEU A 165 14.64 -3.94 -5.05
CA LEU A 165 15.67 -2.92 -5.17
C LEU A 165 17.03 -3.62 -5.09
N ALA A 166 17.91 -3.40 -6.08
CA ALA A 166 19.26 -3.92 -6.07
C ALA A 166 20.28 -2.83 -6.39
N SER A 167 21.35 -2.77 -5.60
CA SER A 167 22.46 -1.85 -5.76
C SER A 167 23.65 -2.30 -4.91
N ALA A 168 24.86 -1.91 -5.31
CA ALA A 168 26.07 -2.10 -4.51
C ALA A 168 26.11 -1.21 -3.25
N THR A 169 25.36 -0.08 -3.24
CA THR A 169 25.35 0.88 -2.12
C THR A 169 24.15 0.73 -1.19
N LEU A 170 23.39 -0.37 -1.30
CA LEU A 170 22.28 -0.66 -0.40
C LEU A 170 22.73 -0.77 1.05
N GLN A 171 22.16 0.08 1.90
CA GLN A 171 22.32 0.00 3.34
C GLN A 171 21.16 -0.78 3.95
N HIS A 172 21.43 -1.50 5.04
CA HIS A 172 20.47 -2.45 5.62
C HIS A 172 20.66 -2.55 7.13
N GLU A 173 19.56 -2.52 7.87
CA GLU A 173 19.49 -2.76 9.31
C GLU A 173 18.27 -3.64 9.61
N THR A 174 18.31 -4.36 10.73
CA THR A 174 17.19 -5.18 11.19
C THR A 174 16.77 -4.86 12.62
N TYR A 175 15.54 -5.21 12.94
CA TYR A 175 15.02 -5.29 14.30
C TYR A 175 13.98 -6.39 14.40
N GLU A 176 13.73 -6.89 15.60
CA GLU A 176 12.70 -7.89 15.86
C GLU A 176 11.63 -7.27 16.76
N GLU A 177 10.35 -7.53 16.46
CA GLU A 177 9.25 -7.15 17.34
C GLU A 177 8.14 -8.22 17.31
N LYS A 178 7.65 -8.62 18.48
CA LYS A 178 6.65 -9.69 18.66
C LYS A 178 6.93 -10.97 17.83
N GLY A 179 8.20 -11.31 17.61
CA GLY A 179 8.61 -12.50 16.83
C GLY A 179 8.51 -12.33 15.30
N VAL A 180 8.44 -11.10 14.81
CA VAL A 180 8.55 -10.72 13.40
C VAL A 180 9.91 -10.06 13.19
N ASN A 181 10.63 -10.50 12.15
CA ASN A 181 11.91 -9.93 11.76
C ASN A 181 11.69 -8.81 10.73
N PHE A 182 11.99 -7.58 11.09
CA PHE A 182 11.83 -6.42 10.23
C PHE A 182 13.16 -6.01 9.61
N HIS A 183 13.12 -5.73 8.31
CA HIS A 183 14.26 -5.26 7.54
C HIS A 183 14.02 -3.82 7.08
N VAL A 184 14.99 -2.94 7.32
CA VAL A 184 14.97 -1.57 6.81
C VAL A 184 16.10 -1.40 5.80
N TRP A 185 15.72 -1.27 4.54
CA TRP A 185 16.63 -1.05 3.42
C TRP A 185 16.60 0.42 3.03
N MET A 186 17.78 1.00 2.79
CA MET A 186 17.94 2.39 2.39
C MET A 186 18.88 2.49 1.20
N HIS A 187 18.40 3.13 0.13
CA HIS A 187 19.19 3.54 -1.02
C HIS A 187 19.02 5.05 -1.24
N GLY A 188 20.09 5.72 -1.67
CA GLY A 188 20.12 7.16 -1.89
C GLY A 188 21.34 7.80 -1.21
N ASN A 189 21.48 9.11 -1.36
CA ASN A 189 22.57 9.86 -0.75
C ASN A 189 22.23 10.26 0.69
N LEU A 190 22.16 9.28 1.59
CA LEU A 190 21.88 9.50 3.00
C LEU A 190 22.82 8.75 3.93
N HIS A 191 22.95 9.28 5.15
CA HIS A 191 23.66 8.67 6.26
C HIS A 191 22.64 8.39 7.38
N PRO A 192 21.93 7.25 7.34
CA PRO A 192 20.83 6.98 8.25
C PRO A 192 21.31 6.92 9.69
N ASN A 193 20.59 7.57 10.61
CA ASN A 193 20.81 7.38 12.04
C ASN A 193 20.14 6.06 12.47
N TRP A 194 20.85 4.95 12.24
CA TRP A 194 20.31 3.60 12.46
C TRP A 194 19.80 3.36 13.88
N ARG A 195 20.42 3.97 14.89
CA ARG A 195 19.94 3.86 16.28
C ARG A 195 18.55 4.47 16.44
N ARG A 196 18.32 5.66 15.86
CA ARG A 196 17.02 6.35 15.92
C ARG A 196 15.98 5.61 15.08
N ILE A 197 16.32 5.29 13.83
CA ILE A 197 15.45 4.51 12.92
C ILE A 197 14.99 3.22 13.58
N ARG A 198 15.92 2.41 14.09
CA ARG A 198 15.60 1.13 14.73
C ARG A 198 14.67 1.29 15.93
N ASN A 199 14.96 2.29 16.77
CA ASN A 199 14.14 2.57 17.95
C ASN A 199 12.71 2.97 17.57
N ASP A 200 12.56 3.93 16.65
CA ASP A 200 11.25 4.48 16.32
C ASP A 200 10.43 3.49 15.47
N PHE A 201 11.08 2.75 14.56
CA PHE A 201 10.44 1.66 13.81
C PHE A 201 9.96 0.53 14.72
N ALA A 202 10.78 0.07 15.66
CA ALA A 202 10.36 -0.95 16.62
C ALA A 202 9.13 -0.52 17.42
N ARG A 203 9.07 0.76 17.85
CA ARG A 203 7.97 1.28 18.67
C ARG A 203 6.64 1.34 17.94
N PHE A 204 6.60 1.87 16.72
CA PHE A 204 5.32 1.89 15.99
C PHE A 204 4.92 0.50 15.50
N SER A 205 5.88 -0.35 15.11
CA SER A 205 5.60 -1.74 14.75
C SER A 205 5.02 -2.52 15.93
N PHE A 206 5.59 -2.36 17.13
CA PHE A 206 5.06 -2.92 18.37
C PHE A 206 3.60 -2.52 18.57
N GLU A 207 3.31 -1.21 18.51
CA GLU A 207 1.98 -0.68 18.80
C GLU A 207 0.93 -1.21 17.81
N GLN A 208 1.28 -1.26 16.52
CA GLN A 208 0.40 -1.82 15.49
C GLN A 208 0.12 -3.31 15.71
N ILE A 209 1.15 -4.11 15.98
CA ILE A 209 0.99 -5.55 16.24
C ILE A 209 0.17 -5.78 17.52
N ALA A 210 0.42 -5.00 18.57
CA ALA A 210 -0.35 -5.09 19.80
C ALA A 210 -1.83 -4.76 19.57
N MET A 211 -2.15 -3.72 18.79
CA MET A 211 -3.53 -3.36 18.47
C MET A 211 -4.24 -4.47 17.68
N MET A 212 -3.57 -5.04 16.67
CA MET A 212 -4.17 -6.07 15.81
C MET A 212 -4.16 -7.47 16.43
N GLY A 213 -3.29 -7.72 17.40
CA GLY A 213 -3.14 -8.94 18.18
C GLY A 213 -2.13 -9.96 17.62
N ASP A 214 -1.88 -9.95 16.32
CA ASP A 214 -0.83 -10.71 15.63
C ASP A 214 -0.42 -10.01 14.33
N PHE A 215 0.70 -10.45 13.73
CA PHE A 215 1.18 -9.99 12.42
C PHE A 215 1.00 -11.11 11.38
N PRO A 216 0.60 -10.83 10.13
CA PRO A 216 0.33 -11.87 9.13
C PRO A 216 1.60 -12.62 8.71
N GLU A 217 2.77 -12.02 8.83
CA GLU A 217 4.03 -12.55 8.29
C GLU A 217 5.11 -12.78 9.37
N LYS A 218 6.17 -13.49 8.99
CA LYS A 218 7.35 -13.69 9.85
C LYS A 218 8.47 -12.70 9.58
N GLU A 219 8.51 -12.15 8.37
CA GLU A 219 9.46 -11.15 7.97
C GLU A 219 8.74 -10.02 7.22
N TYR A 220 9.22 -8.79 7.37
CA TYR A 220 8.66 -7.63 6.67
C TYR A 220 9.74 -6.64 6.26
N HIS A 221 9.69 -6.16 5.02
CA HIS A 221 10.75 -5.34 4.42
C HIS A 221 10.27 -3.92 4.11
N PHE A 222 10.82 -2.93 4.80
CA PHE A 222 10.73 -1.52 4.40
C PHE A 222 11.82 -1.23 3.36
N ILE A 223 11.44 -1.04 2.10
CA ILE A 223 12.38 -0.79 1.00
C ILE A 223 12.31 0.69 0.61
N ASN A 224 13.33 1.46 0.98
CA ASN A 224 13.33 2.91 0.81
C ASN A 224 14.33 3.36 -0.27
N LEU A 225 13.83 4.12 -1.25
CA LEU A 225 14.62 4.83 -2.25
C LEU A 225 14.49 6.34 -2.02
N ILE A 226 15.57 6.97 -1.61
CA ILE A 226 15.62 8.41 -1.32
C ILE A 226 16.23 9.13 -2.53
N LEU A 227 15.47 10.07 -3.10
CA LEU A 227 15.81 10.85 -4.28
C LEU A 227 16.39 12.22 -3.89
N PRO A 228 17.22 12.84 -4.74
CA PRO A 228 17.70 14.22 -4.52
C PRO A 228 16.63 15.29 -4.79
N THR A 229 15.43 14.89 -5.23
CA THR A 229 14.32 15.78 -5.57
C THR A 229 13.11 15.47 -4.71
N ALA A 230 12.28 16.50 -4.45
CA ALA A 230 11.03 16.35 -3.72
C ALA A 230 10.15 15.23 -4.29
N PHE A 231 9.83 14.24 -3.45
CA PHE A 231 9.00 13.11 -3.83
C PHE A 231 8.36 12.49 -2.58
N TYR A 232 7.14 11.98 -2.72
CA TYR A 232 6.43 11.28 -1.66
C TYR A 232 5.51 10.22 -2.27
N HIS A 233 5.84 8.94 -2.10
CA HIS A 233 5.00 7.83 -2.55
C HIS A 233 5.39 6.56 -1.79
N GLY A 234 4.42 5.90 -1.16
CA GLY A 234 4.53 4.54 -0.66
C GLY A 234 3.61 3.61 -1.45
N VAL A 235 3.98 2.33 -1.52
CA VAL A 235 3.12 1.26 -2.04
C VAL A 235 3.25 0.04 -1.14
N GLU A 236 2.11 -0.47 -0.73
CA GLU A 236 1.95 -1.62 0.13
C GLU A 236 2.11 -2.94 -0.65
N HIS A 237 2.71 -3.94 -0.01
CA HIS A 237 2.92 -5.27 -0.58
C HIS A 237 2.78 -6.37 0.47
N PHE A 238 2.71 -7.64 0.04
CA PHE A 238 2.46 -8.82 0.88
C PHE A 238 3.23 -8.87 2.20
N ASN A 239 4.55 -8.73 2.11
CA ASN A 239 5.51 -8.76 3.22
C ASN A 239 6.58 -7.67 3.06
N SER A 240 6.25 -6.60 2.34
CA SER A 240 7.15 -5.46 2.14
C SER A 240 6.37 -4.20 1.87
N THR A 241 7.09 -3.09 1.76
CA THR A 241 6.61 -1.86 1.16
C THR A 241 7.73 -1.23 0.36
N MET A 242 7.38 -0.61 -0.77
CA MET A 242 8.30 0.23 -1.53
C MET A 242 7.97 1.69 -1.24
N ILE A 243 8.96 2.43 -0.73
CA ILE A 243 8.83 3.83 -0.36
C ILE A 243 9.82 4.64 -1.18
N VAL A 244 9.34 5.68 -1.85
CA VAL A 244 10.17 6.66 -2.54
C VAL A 244 9.93 8.04 -1.92
N LEU A 245 10.98 8.62 -1.38
CA LEU A 245 10.96 9.93 -0.71
C LEU A 245 12.05 10.85 -1.26
N GLY A 246 11.94 12.13 -0.97
CA GLY A 246 12.99 13.12 -1.22
C GLY A 246 12.47 14.55 -0.95
N PRO A 247 13.35 15.56 -0.96
CA PRO A 247 14.76 15.48 -1.33
C PRO A 247 15.62 14.93 -0.19
N ASP A 248 16.78 14.37 -0.54
CA ASP A 248 17.72 13.72 0.39
C ASP A 248 18.40 14.68 1.40
N ASP A 249 18.26 15.99 1.20
CA ASP A 249 18.84 17.05 2.03
C ASP A 249 17.84 17.75 2.98
N GLU A 250 16.58 17.33 3.02
CA GLU A 250 15.53 17.97 3.84
C GLU A 250 15.70 17.76 5.36
N GLY A 251 16.49 16.77 5.77
CA GLY A 251 16.80 16.51 7.19
C GLY A 251 15.60 15.96 7.98
N GLU A 252 15.15 16.70 9.00
CA GLU A 252 14.05 16.23 9.87
C GLU A 252 12.69 16.17 9.14
N GLY A 253 12.49 16.94 8.06
CA GLY A 253 11.30 16.83 7.21
C GLY A 253 11.21 15.44 6.58
N LEU A 254 12.24 15.04 5.84
CA LEU A 254 12.38 13.69 5.28
C LEU A 254 12.25 12.59 6.34
N TYR A 255 12.81 12.78 7.53
CA TYR A 255 12.69 11.78 8.59
C TYR A 255 11.26 11.66 9.14
N THR A 256 10.54 12.77 9.25
CA THR A 256 9.13 12.78 9.64
C THR A 256 8.28 12.08 8.58
N ASP A 257 8.53 12.38 7.31
CA ASP A 257 7.85 11.74 6.18
C ASP A 257 8.14 10.24 6.12
N LEU A 258 9.39 9.82 6.38
CA LEU A 258 9.78 8.41 6.48
C LEU A 258 8.98 7.67 7.55
N LEU A 259 8.82 8.26 8.74
CA LEU A 259 8.03 7.66 9.82
C LEU A 259 6.54 7.60 9.47
N GLY A 260 5.99 8.69 8.94
CA GLY A 260 4.59 8.80 8.52
C GLY A 260 4.22 7.73 7.50
N VAL A 261 4.95 7.69 6.38
CA VAL A 261 4.71 6.70 5.32
C VAL A 261 5.00 5.28 5.81
N SER A 262 6.08 5.02 6.54
CA SER A 262 6.37 3.65 7.01
C SER A 262 5.30 3.10 7.95
N SER A 263 4.76 3.95 8.85
CA SER A 263 3.66 3.54 9.73
C SER A 263 2.38 3.25 8.95
N HIS A 264 2.06 4.08 7.95
CA HIS A 264 0.93 3.89 7.04
C HIS A 264 1.05 2.56 6.27
N GLU A 265 2.17 2.35 5.61
CA GLU A 265 2.42 1.17 4.77
C GLU A 265 2.50 -0.13 5.59
N LEU A 266 3.03 -0.08 6.82
CA LEU A 266 3.01 -1.24 7.70
C LEU A 266 1.57 -1.66 8.02
N PHE A 267 0.67 -0.70 8.27
CA PHE A 267 -0.71 -1.03 8.60
C PHE A 267 -1.44 -1.69 7.43
N HIS A 268 -1.07 -1.36 6.20
CA HIS A 268 -1.59 -2.03 5.01
C HIS A 268 -1.29 -3.54 4.95
N ALA A 269 -0.25 -4.03 5.67
CA ALA A 269 0.02 -5.46 5.79
C ALA A 269 -1.20 -6.24 6.31
N TRP A 270 -1.96 -5.64 7.23
CA TRP A 270 -3.31 -6.09 7.54
C TRP A 270 -4.32 -5.46 6.58
N ASN A 271 -4.41 -4.13 6.57
CA ASN A 271 -5.47 -3.38 5.90
C ASN A 271 -5.10 -2.93 4.49
N ILE A 272 -5.04 -3.93 3.63
CA ILE A 272 -5.77 -4.08 2.36
C ILE A 272 -5.22 -5.34 1.70
N ILE A 273 -3.96 -5.64 2.04
CA ILE A 273 -3.24 -6.84 1.64
C ILE A 273 -3.94 -8.09 2.19
N ARG A 274 -4.50 -8.08 3.42
CA ARG A 274 -5.30 -9.20 3.95
C ARG A 274 -6.77 -8.87 4.14
N ILE A 275 -7.09 -7.78 4.82
CA ILE A 275 -8.46 -7.26 4.97
C ILE A 275 -8.86 -6.65 3.63
N ARG A 276 -9.25 -7.50 2.70
CA ARG A 276 -9.44 -7.13 1.29
C ARG A 276 -10.92 -7.11 0.91
N PRO A 277 -11.41 -6.11 0.17
CA PRO A 277 -12.73 -6.17 -0.46
C PRO A 277 -12.83 -7.41 -1.36
N ILE A 278 -14.00 -8.05 -1.36
CA ILE A 278 -14.22 -9.26 -2.18
C ILE A 278 -14.03 -8.98 -3.68
N GLU A 279 -14.31 -7.74 -4.11
CA GLU A 279 -14.17 -7.29 -5.49
C GLU A 279 -12.70 -7.25 -5.97
N LEU A 280 -11.75 -7.30 -5.02
CA LEU A 280 -10.31 -7.32 -5.26
C LEU A 280 -9.68 -8.71 -5.02
N LEU A 281 -10.50 -9.75 -4.76
CA LEU A 281 -10.02 -11.09 -4.41
C LEU A 281 -10.57 -12.18 -5.37
N PRO A 282 -9.72 -12.77 -6.24
CA PRO A 282 -8.37 -12.33 -6.58
C PRO A 282 -8.38 -11.05 -7.43
N TYR A 283 -7.21 -10.44 -7.62
CA TYR A 283 -7.09 -9.34 -8.58
C TYR A 283 -7.24 -9.86 -10.01
N ASP A 284 -8.13 -9.24 -10.78
CA ASP A 284 -8.10 -9.28 -12.24
C ASP A 284 -7.19 -8.17 -12.75
N PHE A 285 -6.01 -8.54 -13.28
CA PHE A 285 -5.00 -7.59 -13.76
C PHE A 285 -5.31 -7.02 -15.15
N THR A 286 -6.37 -7.47 -15.82
CA THR A 286 -6.64 -7.14 -17.23
C THR A 286 -7.56 -5.93 -17.40
N LYS A 287 -8.30 -5.56 -16.35
CA LYS A 287 -9.35 -4.54 -16.38
C LYS A 287 -9.52 -3.85 -15.02
N GLU A 288 -10.41 -2.86 -14.98
CA GLU A 288 -10.81 -2.15 -13.78
C GLU A 288 -11.54 -3.08 -12.80
N ASN A 289 -11.14 -3.04 -11.52
CA ASN A 289 -11.80 -3.77 -10.43
C ASN A 289 -12.50 -2.77 -9.49
N TYR A 290 -13.77 -2.51 -9.77
CA TYR A 290 -14.57 -1.52 -9.03
C TYR A 290 -14.93 -2.02 -7.64
N PHE A 291 -14.75 -1.15 -6.63
CA PHE A 291 -15.15 -1.40 -5.25
C PHE A 291 -15.46 -0.06 -4.56
N THR A 292 -16.29 -0.10 -3.53
CA THR A 292 -16.85 1.10 -2.87
C THR A 292 -16.18 1.43 -1.54
N THR A 293 -15.40 0.51 -1.01
CA THR A 293 -14.83 0.55 0.35
C THR A 293 -13.40 1.04 0.40
N CYS A 294 -12.94 1.80 -0.61
CA CYS A 294 -11.59 2.38 -0.60
C CYS A 294 -11.34 3.30 0.61
N PHE A 295 -12.38 3.93 1.15
CA PHE A 295 -12.26 4.69 2.41
C PHE A 295 -11.90 3.80 3.63
N VAL A 296 -12.21 2.51 3.61
CA VAL A 296 -11.77 1.55 4.63
C VAL A 296 -10.30 1.19 4.39
N ALA A 297 -9.93 0.90 3.15
CA ALA A 297 -8.55 0.56 2.78
C ALA A 297 -7.57 1.72 3.04
N GLU A 298 -7.93 2.93 2.62
CA GLU A 298 -7.04 4.09 2.59
C GLU A 298 -7.34 5.09 3.71
N GLY A 299 -8.61 5.34 3.98
CA GLY A 299 -9.05 6.30 4.99
C GLY A 299 -8.73 5.83 6.40
N CYS A 300 -9.10 4.60 6.76
CA CYS A 300 -8.72 4.03 8.05
C CYS A 300 -7.20 3.95 8.19
N THR A 301 -6.47 3.54 7.15
CA THR A 301 -5.00 3.45 7.20
C THR A 301 -4.33 4.81 7.33
N THR A 302 -4.86 5.85 6.68
CA THR A 302 -4.41 7.24 6.86
C THR A 302 -4.61 7.69 8.31
N TYR A 303 -5.79 7.41 8.90
CA TYR A 303 -6.07 7.74 10.28
C TYR A 303 -5.15 7.01 11.26
N TYR A 304 -4.98 5.70 11.08
CA TYR A 304 -4.19 4.86 11.96
C TYR A 304 -2.68 5.12 11.84
N GLY A 305 -2.17 5.38 10.63
CA GLY A 305 -0.74 5.62 10.39
C GLY A 305 -0.14 6.62 11.37
N ASP A 306 -0.75 7.80 11.50
CA ASP A 306 -0.27 8.81 12.46
C ASP A 306 -0.69 8.56 13.90
N LEU A 307 -1.88 8.00 14.11
CA LEU A 307 -2.33 7.67 15.46
C LEU A 307 -1.36 6.71 16.14
N PHE A 308 -0.85 5.71 15.40
CA PHE A 308 0.14 4.77 15.90
C PHE A 308 1.47 5.41 16.22
N LEU A 309 1.94 6.35 15.39
CA LEU A 309 3.15 7.11 15.70
C LEU A 309 2.99 7.89 17.00
N ARG A 310 1.81 8.48 17.23
CA ARG A 310 1.53 9.19 18.48
C ARG A 310 1.41 8.25 19.67
N ARG A 311 0.65 7.16 19.57
CA ARG A 311 0.48 6.16 20.64
C ARG A 311 1.81 5.52 21.01
N ALA A 312 2.65 5.22 20.03
CA ALA A 312 4.01 4.71 20.24
C ALA A 312 4.98 5.76 20.83
N HIS A 313 4.53 7.01 21.02
CA HIS A 313 5.33 8.16 21.42
C HIS A 313 6.51 8.48 20.46
N VAL A 314 6.40 8.07 19.20
CA VAL A 314 7.32 8.45 18.13
C VAL A 314 7.04 9.89 17.70
N PHE A 315 5.76 10.23 17.60
CA PHE A 315 5.29 11.61 17.54
C PHE A 315 4.91 12.10 18.94
N ASP A 316 5.17 13.38 19.19
CA ASP A 316 4.58 14.08 20.32
C ASP A 316 3.19 14.64 19.96
N ASP A 317 2.51 15.25 20.94
CA ASP A 317 1.18 15.83 20.73
C ASP A 317 1.18 16.92 19.64
N GLN A 318 2.24 17.72 19.55
CA GLN A 318 2.31 18.83 18.60
C GLN A 318 2.42 18.31 17.16
N ALA A 319 3.27 17.30 16.94
CA ALA A 319 3.39 16.61 15.66
C ALA A 319 2.07 15.97 15.26
N TYR A 320 1.40 15.25 16.18
CA TYR A 320 0.12 14.61 15.87
C TYR A 320 -1.00 15.61 15.54
N ILE A 321 -1.12 16.70 16.31
CA ILE A 321 -2.10 17.77 16.05
C ILE A 321 -1.84 18.42 14.68
N LYS A 322 -0.57 18.59 14.31
CA LYS A 322 -0.20 19.13 13.00
C LYS A 322 -0.71 18.23 11.87
N GLU A 323 -0.53 16.91 11.98
CA GLU A 323 -1.02 15.97 10.96
C GLU A 323 -2.55 15.93 10.87
N LEU A 324 -3.26 15.93 12.01
CA LEU A 324 -4.72 16.07 12.02
C LEU A 324 -5.17 17.34 11.29
N GLN A 325 -4.49 18.47 11.52
CA GLN A 325 -4.80 19.72 10.83
C GLN A 325 -4.51 19.63 9.32
N VAL A 326 -3.46 18.90 8.90
CA VAL A 326 -3.16 18.68 7.47
C VAL A 326 -4.32 17.96 6.80
N TYR A 327 -4.90 16.92 7.41
CA TYR A 327 -6.07 16.21 6.87
C TYR A 327 -7.29 17.10 6.73
N MET A 328 -7.58 17.87 7.78
CA MET A 328 -8.69 18.82 7.78
C MET A 328 -8.51 19.87 6.68
N LYS A 329 -7.32 20.45 6.54
CA LYS A 329 -7.02 21.40 5.45
C LYS A 329 -7.20 20.76 4.08
N ARG A 330 -6.56 19.61 3.84
CA ARG A 330 -6.61 18.92 2.55
C ARG A 330 -8.04 18.58 2.15
N HIS A 331 -8.90 18.21 3.11
CA HIS A 331 -10.31 17.97 2.84
C HIS A 331 -11.12 19.26 2.69
N PHE A 332 -11.25 20.07 3.74
CA PHE A 332 -12.22 21.17 3.78
C PHE A 332 -11.85 22.35 2.87
N GLU A 333 -10.56 22.65 2.67
CA GLU A 333 -10.13 23.75 1.79
C GLU A 333 -10.32 23.40 0.31
N ASN A 334 -10.27 22.11 -0.06
CA ASN A 334 -10.29 21.68 -1.47
C ASN A 334 -11.60 20.99 -1.90
N SER A 335 -12.19 20.18 -1.01
CA SER A 335 -13.25 19.21 -1.33
C SER A 335 -14.36 19.13 -0.26
N GLY A 336 -14.41 20.04 0.71
CA GLY A 336 -15.43 20.04 1.77
C GLY A 336 -16.87 20.22 1.27
N LYS A 337 -17.04 20.68 0.02
CA LYS A 337 -18.33 20.86 -0.66
C LYS A 337 -18.43 20.01 -1.93
N ALA A 338 -17.65 18.93 -2.00
CA ALA A 338 -17.62 18.08 -3.17
C ALA A 338 -18.98 17.41 -3.40
N ALA A 339 -19.38 17.26 -4.66
CA ALA A 339 -20.66 16.67 -5.01
C ALA A 339 -20.70 15.16 -4.76
N GLN A 340 -19.58 14.46 -4.93
CA GLN A 340 -19.52 13.01 -4.77
C GLN A 340 -19.28 12.56 -3.33
N SER A 341 -19.86 11.42 -2.98
CA SER A 341 -19.63 10.72 -1.72
C SER A 341 -18.30 9.95 -1.71
N LEU A 342 -17.98 9.29 -0.57
CA LEU A 342 -16.80 8.42 -0.50
C LEU A 342 -16.95 7.20 -1.41
N ILE A 343 -18.16 6.64 -1.49
CA ILE A 343 -18.45 5.47 -2.33
C ILE A 343 -18.33 5.82 -3.81
N GLU A 344 -18.90 6.96 -4.22
CA GLU A 344 -18.80 7.42 -5.61
C GLU A 344 -17.36 7.77 -5.98
N SER A 345 -16.63 8.43 -5.08
CA SER A 345 -15.22 8.78 -5.31
C SER A 345 -14.32 7.54 -5.38
N SER A 346 -14.61 6.50 -4.59
CA SER A 346 -13.95 5.18 -4.65
C SER A 346 -14.16 4.51 -6.01
N TRP A 347 -15.40 4.50 -6.49
CA TRP A 347 -15.76 3.93 -7.78
C TRP A 347 -15.03 4.63 -8.93
N ASP A 348 -14.98 5.97 -8.89
CA ASP A 348 -14.40 6.81 -9.93
C ASP A 348 -12.88 6.94 -9.86
N LEU A 349 -12.19 6.24 -8.95
CA LEU A 349 -10.73 6.14 -9.00
C LEU A 349 -10.27 5.59 -10.36
N TRP A 350 -11.02 4.65 -10.94
CA TRP A 350 -10.71 4.11 -12.27
C TRP A 350 -10.93 5.10 -13.42
N LEU A 351 -11.69 6.17 -13.20
CA LEU A 351 -12.02 7.15 -14.24
C LEU A 351 -10.94 8.24 -14.36
N ASP A 352 -10.66 8.93 -13.25
CA ASP A 352 -9.74 10.08 -13.23
C ASP A 352 -8.41 9.74 -12.53
N GLY A 353 -8.26 8.52 -12.00
CA GLY A 353 -7.15 8.15 -11.15
C GLY A 353 -6.98 9.13 -9.99
N TYR A 354 -5.73 9.51 -9.80
CA TYR A 354 -5.30 10.42 -8.75
C TYR A 354 -4.87 11.79 -9.32
N GLU A 355 -5.25 12.08 -10.57
CA GLU A 355 -5.03 13.38 -11.17
C GLU A 355 -5.97 14.44 -10.58
N LYS A 356 -5.57 15.70 -10.68
CA LYS A 356 -6.39 16.83 -10.25
C LYS A 356 -7.58 17.00 -11.20
N GLY A 357 -8.76 16.62 -10.73
CA GLY A 357 -10.02 16.82 -11.44
C GLY A 357 -10.54 18.26 -11.37
N ILE A 358 -11.77 18.46 -11.86
CA ILE A 358 -12.47 19.74 -11.71
C ILE A 358 -12.79 20.02 -10.22
N PRO A 359 -12.88 21.30 -9.80
CA PRO A 359 -13.14 21.65 -8.41
C PRO A 359 -14.46 21.06 -7.88
N GLN A 360 -14.47 20.64 -6.60
CA GLN A 360 -15.67 20.19 -5.88
C GLN A 360 -16.47 19.06 -6.56
N ARG A 361 -15.83 18.24 -7.38
CA ARG A 361 -16.45 17.01 -7.92
C ARG A 361 -16.31 15.85 -6.94
N LYS A 362 -15.08 15.47 -6.59
CA LYS A 362 -14.76 14.29 -5.77
C LYS A 362 -14.14 14.63 -4.42
N VAL A 363 -14.30 13.71 -3.48
CA VAL A 363 -13.61 13.72 -2.19
C VAL A 363 -12.38 12.80 -2.25
N SER A 364 -11.39 13.05 -1.40
CA SER A 364 -10.26 12.15 -1.23
C SER A 364 -10.66 10.97 -0.34
N VAL A 365 -10.50 9.74 -0.85
CA VAL A 365 -10.69 8.50 -0.07
C VAL A 365 -9.71 8.38 1.11
N TYR A 366 -8.58 9.09 1.04
CA TYR A 366 -7.62 9.23 2.13
C TYR A 366 -8.09 10.28 3.15
N HIS A 367 -8.30 11.55 2.72
CA HIS A 367 -8.52 12.65 3.66
C HIS A 367 -9.93 12.65 4.24
N LYS A 368 -10.98 12.54 3.41
CA LYS A 368 -12.34 12.39 3.95
C LYS A 368 -12.49 11.04 4.66
N GLY A 369 -11.85 9.99 4.13
CA GLY A 369 -11.82 8.66 4.75
C GLY A 369 -11.23 8.68 6.17
N ALA A 370 -10.11 9.37 6.38
CA ALA A 370 -9.50 9.52 7.70
C ALA A 370 -10.39 10.32 8.67
N LEU A 371 -11.07 11.35 8.18
CA LEU A 371 -11.99 12.14 9.00
C LEU A 371 -13.22 11.33 9.44
N VAL A 372 -13.80 10.51 8.57
CA VAL A 372 -14.92 9.63 8.97
C VAL A 372 -14.46 8.50 9.89
N ALA A 373 -13.25 7.98 9.71
CA ALA A 373 -12.63 7.04 10.65
C ALA A 373 -12.44 7.68 12.04
N LEU A 374 -11.92 8.91 12.11
CA LEU A 374 -11.77 9.67 13.34
C LEU A 374 -13.13 9.96 14.02
N ILE A 375 -14.14 10.36 13.25
CA ILE A 375 -15.51 10.58 13.75
C ILE A 375 -16.05 9.28 14.39
N LEU A 376 -15.93 8.15 13.70
CA LEU A 376 -16.41 6.87 14.19
C LEU A 376 -15.65 6.42 15.44
N ASP A 377 -14.32 6.52 15.45
CA ASP A 377 -13.48 6.14 16.59
C ASP A 377 -13.87 6.93 17.86
N LEU A 378 -13.92 8.26 17.75
CA LEU A 378 -14.26 9.13 18.88
C LEU A 378 -15.73 8.99 19.31
N PHE A 379 -16.65 8.74 18.36
CA PHE A 379 -18.05 8.43 18.69
C PHE A 379 -18.15 7.17 19.55
N LEU A 380 -17.49 6.09 19.14
CA LEU A 380 -17.49 4.81 19.88
C LEU A 380 -16.85 4.98 21.26
N ARG A 381 -15.69 5.64 21.33
CA ARG A 381 -15.01 5.91 22.60
C ARG A 381 -15.86 6.77 23.54
N LYS A 382 -16.56 7.78 23.03
CA LYS A 382 -17.49 8.60 23.82
C LYS A 382 -18.68 7.79 24.32
N LYS A 383 -19.28 6.95 23.46
CA LYS A 383 -20.47 6.14 23.80
C LYS A 383 -20.17 5.07 24.84
N PHE A 384 -19.00 4.45 24.77
CA PHE A 384 -18.62 3.31 25.60
C PHE A 384 -17.52 3.60 26.63
N ASP A 385 -17.22 4.88 26.89
CA ASP A 385 -16.13 5.30 27.78
C ASP A 385 -14.81 4.57 27.46
N HIS A 386 -14.40 4.62 26.19
CA HIS A 386 -13.21 3.96 25.61
C HIS A 386 -13.20 2.44 25.61
N ALA A 387 -14.23 1.76 26.12
CA ALA A 387 -14.31 0.30 26.09
C ALA A 387 -14.55 -0.29 24.69
N ARG A 388 -14.98 0.54 23.73
CA ARG A 388 -15.11 0.19 22.31
C ARG A 388 -14.64 1.34 21.44
N SER A 389 -14.10 1.00 20.28
CA SER A 389 -13.44 1.94 19.38
C SER A 389 -13.37 1.42 17.94
N LEU A 390 -12.76 2.19 17.05
CA LEU A 390 -12.44 1.69 15.72
C LEU A 390 -11.42 0.54 15.78
N ASP A 391 -10.65 0.40 16.87
CA ASP A 391 -9.70 -0.71 17.05
C ASP A 391 -10.45 -2.06 17.04
N ASP A 392 -11.65 -2.10 17.63
CA ASP A 392 -12.51 -3.29 17.65
C ASP A 392 -13.06 -3.62 16.26
N VAL A 393 -13.36 -2.60 15.45
CA VAL A 393 -13.86 -2.76 14.07
C VAL A 393 -12.78 -3.42 13.22
N MET A 394 -11.56 -2.88 13.28
CA MET A 394 -10.43 -3.42 12.51
C MET A 394 -10.05 -4.83 12.97
N ARG A 395 -10.07 -5.10 14.29
CA ARG A 395 -9.86 -6.45 14.81
C ARG A 395 -10.93 -7.44 14.34
N GLN A 396 -12.21 -7.06 14.31
CA GLN A 396 -13.27 -7.94 13.79
C GLN A 396 -13.13 -8.18 12.28
N LEU A 397 -12.78 -7.16 11.49
CA LEU A 397 -12.49 -7.33 10.07
C LEU A 397 -11.31 -8.29 9.84
N TRP A 398 -10.25 -8.13 10.63
CA TRP A 398 -9.09 -9.01 10.60
C TRP A 398 -9.47 -10.45 10.92
N GLN A 399 -10.15 -10.71 12.04
CA GLN A 399 -10.49 -12.08 12.45
C GLN A 399 -11.51 -12.75 11.51
N ARG A 400 -12.52 -12.02 11.03
CA ARG A 400 -13.61 -12.59 10.22
C ARG A 400 -13.27 -12.73 8.74
N PHE A 401 -12.47 -11.82 8.19
CA PHE A 401 -12.24 -11.74 6.74
C PHE A 401 -10.77 -11.74 6.32
N GLY A 402 -9.93 -11.01 7.05
CA GLY A 402 -8.52 -10.87 6.69
C GLY A 402 -7.69 -12.14 6.93
N LYS A 403 -7.79 -12.71 8.14
CA LYS A 403 -7.04 -13.91 8.56
C LYS A 403 -7.48 -15.18 7.82
N PRO A 404 -8.78 -15.42 7.57
CA PRO A 404 -9.22 -16.50 6.68
C PRO A 404 -8.97 -16.19 5.20
N PHE A 405 -8.67 -14.94 4.87
CA PHE A 405 -8.44 -14.42 3.52
C PHE A 405 -9.57 -14.74 2.54
N ILE A 406 -10.80 -14.41 2.93
CA ILE A 406 -12.03 -14.68 2.14
C ILE A 406 -12.64 -13.43 1.51
N GLY A 407 -12.11 -12.25 1.84
CA GLY A 407 -12.62 -10.96 1.40
C GLY A 407 -13.89 -10.51 2.13
N TYR A 408 -14.09 -9.19 2.25
CA TYR A 408 -15.28 -8.59 2.87
C TYR A 408 -16.10 -7.79 1.87
N THR A 409 -17.42 -7.69 2.09
CA THR A 409 -18.31 -6.79 1.35
C THR A 409 -18.54 -5.49 2.11
N TYR A 410 -19.05 -4.44 1.45
CA TYR A 410 -19.50 -3.23 2.14
C TYR A 410 -20.54 -3.52 3.24
N ALA A 411 -21.45 -4.48 3.00
CA ALA A 411 -22.45 -4.89 3.98
C ALA A 411 -21.83 -5.55 5.22
N ASP A 412 -20.73 -6.30 5.05
CA ASP A 412 -19.98 -6.89 6.16
C ASP A 412 -19.35 -5.82 7.06
N TYR A 413 -18.75 -4.80 6.43
CA TYR A 413 -18.23 -3.64 7.16
C TYR A 413 -19.33 -2.92 7.96
N GLN A 414 -20.47 -2.64 7.32
CA GLN A 414 -21.62 -2.04 7.99
C GLN A 414 -22.12 -2.90 9.16
N SER A 415 -22.19 -4.21 8.97
CA SER A 415 -22.62 -5.17 10.00
C SER A 415 -21.72 -5.15 11.23
N ILE A 416 -20.39 -5.21 11.04
CA ILE A 416 -19.41 -5.14 12.13
C ILE A 416 -19.52 -3.81 12.86
N VAL A 417 -19.59 -2.69 12.13
CA VAL A 417 -19.67 -1.36 12.74
C VAL A 417 -20.95 -1.22 13.57
N ARG A 418 -22.10 -1.71 13.08
CA ARG A 418 -23.37 -1.70 13.83
C ARG A 418 -23.31 -2.57 15.08
N GLU A 419 -22.70 -3.75 14.99
CA GLU A 419 -22.50 -4.66 16.13
C GLU A 419 -21.69 -4.00 17.24
N ILE A 420 -20.57 -3.37 16.89
CA ILE A 420 -19.68 -2.71 17.87
C ILE A 420 -20.33 -1.45 18.43
N ALA A 421 -20.97 -0.67 17.57
CA ALA A 421 -21.65 0.56 17.96
C ALA A 421 -22.90 0.32 18.81
N ASP A 422 -23.50 -0.88 18.75
CA ASP A 422 -24.83 -1.16 19.28
C ASP A 422 -25.83 -0.08 18.83
N ASP A 423 -25.80 0.20 17.52
CA ASP A 423 -26.51 1.32 16.87
C ASP A 423 -26.55 1.10 15.35
N PRO A 424 -27.68 1.36 14.66
CA PRO A 424 -27.73 1.31 13.19
C PRO A 424 -26.79 2.32 12.51
N LEU A 425 -26.50 3.46 13.16
CA LEU A 425 -25.66 4.56 12.65
C LEU A 425 -26.10 5.13 11.30
N ASP A 426 -27.41 5.28 11.08
CA ASP A 426 -27.95 5.80 9.81
C ASP A 426 -27.36 7.17 9.42
N TRP A 427 -27.10 8.05 10.39
CA TRP A 427 -26.44 9.35 10.14
C TRP A 427 -25.01 9.19 9.59
N TYR A 428 -24.26 8.19 10.07
CA TYR A 428 -22.89 7.94 9.63
C TYR A 428 -22.89 7.43 8.18
N TRP A 429 -23.77 6.49 7.88
CA TRP A 429 -23.87 5.92 6.53
C TRP A 429 -24.41 6.96 5.54
N ASN A 430 -25.59 7.53 5.83
CA ASN A 430 -26.31 8.37 4.88
C ASN A 430 -25.62 9.72 4.66
N ASP A 431 -25.03 10.31 5.70
CA ASP A 431 -24.47 11.67 5.58
C ASP A 431 -22.97 11.65 5.32
N CYS A 432 -22.23 10.78 6.03
CA CYS A 432 -20.77 10.81 6.02
C CYS A 432 -20.16 9.94 4.91
N ILE A 433 -20.71 8.75 4.66
CA ILE A 433 -20.16 7.76 3.72
C ILE A 433 -20.82 7.84 2.34
N GLU A 434 -22.12 7.61 2.29
CA GLU A 434 -22.94 7.56 1.07
C GLU A 434 -23.39 8.96 0.64
N GLY A 435 -23.43 9.90 1.59
CA GLY A 435 -23.76 11.30 1.38
C GLY A 435 -22.56 12.21 1.15
N ASN A 436 -22.91 13.45 0.85
CA ASN A 436 -22.00 14.56 0.62
C ASN A 436 -22.25 15.72 1.59
N LEU A 437 -22.90 15.46 2.73
CA LEU A 437 -23.09 16.47 3.75
C LEU A 437 -21.71 16.92 4.27
N PRO A 438 -21.47 18.24 4.42
CA PRO A 438 -20.22 18.73 5.00
C PRO A 438 -20.00 18.15 6.41
N LEU A 439 -18.79 17.65 6.67
CA LEU A 439 -18.47 16.90 7.90
C LEU A 439 -18.20 17.77 9.13
N GLU A 440 -18.18 19.10 9.00
CA GLU A 440 -17.73 20.03 10.03
C GLU A 440 -18.47 19.85 11.37
N GLU A 441 -19.78 19.62 11.34
CA GLU A 441 -20.60 19.45 12.55
C GLU A 441 -20.29 18.14 13.26
N TYR A 442 -20.34 17.01 12.54
CA TYR A 442 -20.01 15.69 13.07
C TYR A 442 -18.57 15.62 13.59
N LEU A 443 -17.63 16.21 12.84
CA LEU A 443 -16.24 16.26 13.23
C LEU A 443 -16.04 17.09 14.50
N ASN A 444 -16.62 18.28 14.60
CA ASN A 444 -16.48 19.11 15.80
C ASN A 444 -17.17 18.52 17.04
N GLU A 445 -18.28 17.80 16.87
CA GLU A 445 -18.88 17.06 17.98
C GLU A 445 -17.93 15.97 18.50
N ALA A 446 -17.33 15.20 17.59
CA ALA A 446 -16.36 14.17 17.92
C ALA A 446 -15.10 14.77 18.58
N LEU A 447 -14.48 15.77 17.97
CA LEU A 447 -13.29 16.46 18.46
C LEU A 447 -13.49 17.09 19.85
N GLY A 448 -14.69 17.62 20.11
CA GLY A 448 -15.02 18.22 21.39
C GLY A 448 -14.90 17.27 22.57
N PHE A 449 -15.09 15.95 22.36
CA PHE A 449 -14.91 14.92 23.38
C PHE A 449 -13.48 14.87 23.94
N VAL A 450 -12.49 15.14 23.09
CA VAL A 450 -11.05 15.09 23.41
C VAL A 450 -10.40 16.47 23.49
N GLY A 451 -11.21 17.53 23.56
CA GLY A 451 -10.71 18.89 23.79
C GLY A 451 -10.15 19.54 22.53
N LEU A 452 -10.55 19.06 21.35
CA LEU A 452 -10.19 19.68 20.09
C LEU A 452 -11.36 20.45 19.49
N GLN A 453 -11.04 21.44 18.65
CA GLN A 453 -12.02 22.14 17.82
C GLN A 453 -11.39 22.58 16.50
N MET A 454 -12.05 22.23 15.41
CA MET A 454 -11.74 22.79 14.11
C MET A 454 -12.56 24.06 13.86
N THR A 455 -11.88 25.11 13.37
CA THR A 455 -12.53 26.36 12.92
C THR A 455 -12.24 26.59 11.44
N THR A 456 -13.30 26.94 10.70
CA THR A 456 -13.20 27.43 9.33
C THR A 456 -13.30 28.95 9.35
N PHE A 457 -12.26 29.63 8.89
CA PHE A 457 -12.25 31.09 8.80
C PHE A 457 -13.01 31.57 7.56
N THR A 458 -13.37 32.85 7.53
CA THR A 458 -14.12 33.47 6.41
C THR A 458 -13.38 33.40 5.07
N ASN A 459 -12.06 33.29 5.09
CA ASN A 459 -11.22 33.10 3.90
C ASN A 459 -11.11 31.63 3.47
N GLY A 460 -11.80 30.71 4.14
CA GLY A 460 -11.78 29.27 3.88
C GLY A 460 -10.66 28.51 4.59
N ASN A 461 -9.72 29.20 5.24
CA ASN A 461 -8.63 28.52 5.94
C ASN A 461 -9.14 27.70 7.11
N ILE A 462 -8.51 26.54 7.33
CA ILE A 462 -8.83 25.66 8.45
C ILE A 462 -7.75 25.75 9.53
N GLN A 463 -8.18 25.76 10.79
CA GLN A 463 -7.29 25.63 11.94
C GLN A 463 -7.87 24.69 12.98
N LEU A 464 -7.00 23.85 13.54
CA LEU A 464 -7.31 22.98 14.66
C LEU A 464 -6.81 23.63 15.95
N HIS A 465 -7.69 23.73 16.94
CA HIS A 465 -7.41 24.33 18.24
C HIS A 465 -7.50 23.29 19.34
N VAL A 466 -6.57 23.37 20.30
CA VAL A 466 -6.67 22.66 21.58
C VAL A 466 -7.43 23.57 22.54
N ARG A 467 -8.50 23.04 23.15
CA ARG A 467 -9.31 23.71 24.16
C ARG A 467 -8.83 23.28 25.55
N GLU A 468 -8.71 24.24 26.45
CA GLU A 468 -8.41 23.97 27.85
C GLU A 468 -9.67 23.46 28.56
N ASP A 469 -9.80 22.14 28.67
CA ASP A 469 -10.84 21.48 29.46
C ASP A 469 -10.25 20.25 30.17
N ALA A 470 -10.19 20.30 31.51
CA ALA A 470 -9.62 19.22 32.32
C ALA A 470 -10.35 17.87 32.15
N ARG A 471 -11.64 17.87 31.82
CA ARG A 471 -12.39 16.64 31.56
C ARG A 471 -12.02 16.08 30.19
N ALA A 472 -11.85 16.94 29.21
CA ALA A 472 -11.46 16.56 27.85
C ALA A 472 -10.00 16.10 27.77
N ASN A 473 -9.09 16.72 28.53
CA ASN A 473 -7.69 16.29 28.62
C ASN A 473 -7.55 14.84 29.10
N ARG A 474 -8.40 14.39 30.04
CA ARG A 474 -8.42 12.97 30.44
C ARG A 474 -8.86 12.04 29.31
N GLN A 475 -9.76 12.49 28.44
CA GLN A 475 -10.20 11.70 27.28
C GLN A 475 -9.13 11.68 26.19
N TRP A 476 -8.41 12.78 25.99
CA TRP A 476 -7.22 12.87 25.14
C TRP A 476 -6.17 11.85 25.55
N GLU A 477 -5.79 11.82 26.83
CA GLU A 477 -4.80 10.88 27.36
C GLU A 477 -5.22 9.43 27.15
N ARG A 478 -6.49 9.08 27.37
CA ARG A 478 -7.01 7.73 27.14
C ARG A 478 -7.04 7.38 25.65
N TRP A 479 -7.48 8.30 24.79
CA TRP A 479 -7.54 8.06 23.36
C TRP A 479 -6.15 7.76 22.76
N LEU A 480 -5.13 8.49 23.21
CA LEU A 480 -3.75 8.39 22.72
C LEU A 480 -2.87 7.48 23.57
N ALA A 481 -3.44 6.76 24.54
CA ALA A 481 -2.70 5.78 25.32
C ALA A 481 -2.24 4.62 24.41
N PRO A 482 -1.00 4.12 24.60
CA PRO A 482 -0.55 2.89 23.94
C PRO A 482 -1.42 1.69 24.33
N VAL A 483 -1.51 0.69 23.46
CA VAL A 483 -2.30 -0.54 23.74
C VAL A 483 -1.86 -1.26 25.02
N GLU A 484 -0.55 -1.27 25.35
CA GLU A 484 -0.04 -1.87 26.60
C GLU A 484 -0.62 -1.28 27.88
N ALA A 485 -1.03 -0.01 27.85
CA ALA A 485 -1.65 0.65 28.99
C ALA A 485 -3.02 0.04 29.36
N TYR A 486 -3.68 -0.62 28.40
CA TYR A 486 -4.97 -1.28 28.59
C TYR A 486 -4.82 -2.72 29.10
N GLU A 487 -3.85 -3.50 28.59
CA GLU A 487 -3.62 -4.90 29.00
C GLU A 487 -3.16 -5.04 30.47
N THR A 488 -2.48 -4.02 31.01
CA THR A 488 -2.09 -3.97 32.43
C THR A 488 -3.25 -3.57 33.34
N SER A 489 -4.23 -2.82 32.82
CA SER A 489 -5.41 -2.39 33.57
C SER A 489 -6.49 -3.47 33.69
N GLU A 490 -6.61 -4.39 32.73
CA GLU A 490 -7.55 -5.54 32.81
C GLU A 490 -7.02 -6.69 33.69
N LYS A 491 -5.73 -6.66 34.05
CA LYS A 491 -5.08 -7.66 34.92
C LYS A 491 -5.00 -7.21 36.40
N MET A 492 -5.46 -6.00 36.72
CA MET A 492 -5.63 -5.49 38.09
C MET A 492 -7.11 -5.41 38.45
#